data_AF-A0A2S9GCP9-F1
#
_entry.id   AF-A0A2S9GCP9-F1
#
_cell.length_a   1.000
_cell.length_b   1.000
_cell.length_c   1.000
_cell.angle_alpha   90.00
_cell.angle_beta   90.00
_cell.angle_gamma   90.00
#
_symmetry.space_group_name_H-M   'P 1'
#
loop_
_entity.id
_entity.type
_entity.pdbx_description
1 polymer ?
#
loop_
_entity_poly.entity_id
_entity_poly.type
_entity_poly.pdbx_seq_one_letter_code
_entity_poly.pdbx_strand_id
1 'polypeptide(L)' 'MDLHSEPQPPPLPAALLAPWPVIAVIPVGWVIATVLAFTVGALHDWRPVTLAGLGVGVLGTSIFLWQR' A
#
# COMPACT_ATOMS: atom_id res chain seq x y z
N MET A 1 18.27 -26.82 35.43
CA MET A 1 16.96 -27.19 34.87
C MET A 1 16.29 -25.88 34.50
N ASP A 2 16.61 -25.37 33.32
CA ASP A 2 16.19 -24.07 32.84
C ASP A 2 14.71 -24.13 32.42
N LEU A 3 13.83 -23.62 33.28
CA LEU A 3 12.37 -23.67 33.08
C LEU A 3 11.82 -22.49 32.26
N HIS A 4 12.69 -21.65 31.68
CA HIS A 4 12.29 -20.39 31.06
C HIS A 4 13.05 -20.12 29.74
N SER A 5 13.08 -21.09 28.84
CA SER A 5 13.44 -20.79 27.44
C SER A 5 12.28 -20.02 26.82
N GLU A 6 12.38 -18.68 26.76
CA GLU A 6 11.40 -17.87 26.05
C GLU A 6 11.34 -18.32 24.58
N PRO A 7 10.14 -18.57 24.02
CA PRO A 7 10.00 -18.90 22.61
C PRO A 7 10.56 -17.77 21.75
N GLN A 8 11.67 -18.03 21.04
CA GLN A 8 12.21 -17.08 20.08
C GLN A 8 11.21 -16.94 18.92
N PRO A 9 10.70 -15.72 18.63
CA PRO A 9 9.77 -15.53 17.53
C PRO A 9 10.44 -15.90 16.20
N PRO A 10 9.72 -16.58 15.29
CA PRO A 10 10.25 -16.95 14.00
C PRO A 10 10.63 -15.69 13.20
N PRO A 11 11.71 -15.75 12.39
CA PRO A 11 12.11 -14.62 11.59
C PRO A 11 10.99 -14.22 10.62
N LEU A 12 10.74 -12.91 10.51
CA LEU A 12 9.75 -12.38 9.59
C LEU A 12 10.15 -12.69 8.13
N PRO A 13 9.20 -13.09 7.28
CA PRO A 13 9.45 -13.30 5.86
C PRO A 13 10.05 -12.05 5.21
N ALA A 14 11.08 -12.22 4.38
CA ALA A 14 11.77 -11.12 3.70
C ALA A 14 10.82 -10.20 2.90
N ALA A 15 9.72 -10.76 2.38
CA ALA A 15 8.70 -10.00 1.67
C ALA A 15 7.96 -8.96 2.55
N LEU A 16 7.79 -9.23 3.85
CA LEU A 16 7.18 -8.28 4.79
C LEU A 16 8.16 -7.20 5.25
N LEU A 17 9.47 -7.45 5.07
CA LEU A 17 10.53 -6.49 5.38
C LEU A 17 10.83 -5.56 4.21
N ALA A 18 10.47 -5.95 2.99
CA ALA A 18 10.62 -5.12 1.81
C ALA A 18 9.51 -4.06 1.75
N PRO A 19 9.81 -2.76 1.54
CA PRO A 19 8.79 -1.72 1.40
C PRO A 19 8.05 -1.77 0.05
N TRP A 20 8.65 -2.43 -0.94
CA TRP A 20 8.16 -2.51 -2.33
C TRP A 20 6.72 -3.00 -2.51
N PRO A 21 6.26 -4.08 -1.84
CA PRO A 21 4.90 -4.60 -2.02
C PRO A 21 3.85 -3.55 -1.63
N VAL A 22 4.06 -2.83 -0.53
CA VAL A 22 3.14 -1.79 -0.07
C VAL A 22 3.09 -0.62 -1.05
N ILE A 23 4.27 -0.18 -1.51
CA ILE A 23 4.41 0.94 -2.46
C ILE A 23 3.82 0.58 -3.84
N ALA A 24 3.83 -0.69 -4.24
CA ALA A 24 3.20 -1.11 -5.49
C ALA A 24 1.68 -1.27 -5.35
N VAL A 25 1.21 -1.93 -4.29
CA VAL A 25 -0.20 -2.32 -4.15
C VAL A 25 -1.11 -1.11 -3.88
N ILE A 26 -0.68 -0.15 -3.06
CA ILE A 26 -1.52 1.00 -2.69
C ILE A 26 -1.85 1.91 -3.89
N PRO A 27 -0.87 2.37 -4.70
CA PRO A 27 -1.15 3.19 -5.88
C PRO A 27 -1.99 2.43 -6.92
N VAL A 28 -1.73 1.13 -7.12
CA VAL A 28 -2.54 0.30 -8.03
C VAL A 28 -4.00 0.23 -7.55
N GLY A 29 -4.23 0.07 -6.25
CA GLY A 29 -5.56 0.14 -5.65
C GLY A 29 -6.26 1.47 -5.94
N TRP A 30 -5.56 2.59 -5.83
CA TRP A 30 -6.11 3.91 -6.15
C TRP A 30 -6.38 4.12 -7.64
N VAL A 31 -5.57 3.55 -8.53
CA VAL A 31 -5.86 3.53 -9.97
C VAL A 31 -7.17 2.80 -10.22
N ILE A 32 -7.34 1.59 -9.66
CA ILE A 32 -8.57 0.81 -9.81
C ILE A 32 -9.78 1.58 -9.26
N ALA A 33 -9.66 2.13 -8.05
CA ALA A 33 -10.73 2.91 -7.44
C ALA A 33 -11.09 4.15 -8.27
N THR A 34 -10.10 4.84 -8.83
CA THR A 34 -10.31 5.96 -9.76
C THR A 34 -11.08 5.50 -10.99
N VAL A 35 -10.66 4.40 -11.64
CA VAL A 35 -11.38 3.85 -12.79
C VAL A 35 -12.84 3.55 -12.43
N LEU A 36 -13.09 2.93 -11.28
CA LEU A 36 -14.45 2.63 -10.81
C LEU A 36 -15.29 3.88 -10.55
N ALA A 37 -14.73 4.93 -9.93
CA ALA A 37 -15.45 6.18 -9.65
C ALA A 37 -15.85 6.96 -10.92
N PHE A 38 -15.14 6.75 -12.03
CA PHE A 38 -15.47 7.36 -13.32
C PHE A 38 -16.34 6.48 -14.22
N THR A 39 -16.31 5.15 -14.05
CA THR A 39 -17.08 4.21 -14.89
C THR A 39 -18.39 3.72 -14.24
N VAL A 40 -18.49 3.73 -12.91
CA VAL A 40 -19.66 3.26 -12.17
C VAL A 40 -20.43 4.45 -11.59
N GLY A 41 -21.65 4.68 -12.08
CA GLY A 41 -22.48 5.81 -11.66
C GLY A 41 -22.74 5.89 -10.16
N ALA A 42 -22.83 4.75 -9.46
CA ALA A 42 -23.00 4.71 -8.01
C ALA A 42 -21.77 5.17 -7.20
N LEU A 43 -20.59 5.28 -7.83
CA LEU A 43 -19.34 5.67 -7.18
C LEU A 43 -18.89 7.10 -7.55
N HIS A 44 -19.73 7.90 -8.21
CA HIS A 44 -19.31 9.23 -8.67
C HIS A 44 -18.92 10.18 -7.54
N ASP A 45 -19.54 10.06 -6.36
CA ASP A 45 -19.20 10.86 -5.17
C ASP A 45 -17.80 10.56 -4.62
N TRP A 46 -17.23 9.41 -4.96
CA TRP A 46 -15.91 9.00 -4.51
C TRP A 46 -14.77 9.61 -5.34
N ARG A 47 -15.06 10.22 -6.49
CA ARG A 47 -14.05 10.82 -7.39
C ARG A 47 -13.03 11.72 -6.68
N PRO A 48 -13.41 12.71 -5.84
CA PRO A 48 -12.43 13.55 -5.15
C PRO A 48 -11.52 12.73 -4.24
N VAL A 49 -12.06 11.72 -3.55
CA VAL A 49 -11.29 10.83 -2.67
C VAL A 49 -10.34 9.94 -3.47
N THR A 50 -10.82 9.35 -4.56
CA THR A 50 -9.99 8.48 -5.42
C THR A 50 -8.86 9.25 -6.09
N LEU A 51 -9.12 10.50 -6.49
CA LEU A 51 -8.09 11.38 -7.05
C LEU A 51 -7.07 11.82 -5.99
N ALA A 52 -7.52 12.15 -4.78
CA ALA A 52 -6.61 12.48 -3.67
C ALA A 52 -5.70 11.29 -3.35
N GLY A 53 -6.28 10.09 -3.23
CA GLY A 53 -5.54 8.86 -3.00
C GLY A 53 -4.58 8.51 -4.13
N LEU A 54 -4.98 8.69 -5.39
CA LEU A 54 -4.11 8.54 -6.55
C LEU A 54 -2.93 9.52 -6.51
N GLY A 55 -3.19 10.79 -6.20
CA GLY A 55 -2.16 11.82 -6.05
C GLY A 55 -1.16 11.47 -4.95
N VAL A 56 -1.64 11.02 -3.79
CA VAL A 56 -0.79 10.55 -2.69
C VAL A 56 0.02 9.33 -3.10
N GLY A 57 -0.57 8.36 -3.82
CA GLY A 57 0.11 7.17 -4.33
C GLY A 57 1.23 7.51 -5.32
N VAL A 58 0.97 8.41 -6.27
CA VAL A 58 1.97 8.88 -7.24
C VAL A 58 3.10 9.62 -6.53
N LEU A 59 2.77 10.51 -5.59
CA LEU A 59 3.75 11.29 -4.84
C LEU A 59 4.65 10.37 -4.00
N GLY A 60 4.06 9.47 -3.22
CA GLY A 60 4.80 8.52 -2.38
C GLY A 60 5.70 7.60 -3.20
N THR A 61 5.21 7.09 -4.33
CA THR A 61 6.01 6.25 -5.25
C THR A 61 7.18 7.04 -5.83
N SER A 62 6.95 8.29 -6.25
CA SER A 62 7.99 9.16 -6.81
C SER A 62 9.09 9.47 -5.79
N ILE A 63 8.71 9.80 -4.55
CA ILE A 63 9.67 10.05 -3.46
C ILE A 63 10.50 8.80 -3.17
N PHE A 64 9.86 7.63 -3.08
CA PHE A 64 10.58 6.38 -2.83
C PHE A 64 11.59 6.06 -3.92
N LEU A 65 11.20 6.22 -5.19
CA LEU A 65 12.10 5.98 -6.33
C LEU A 65 13.26 6.97 -6.35
N TRP A 66 13.07 8.19 -5.87
CA TRP A 66 14.15 9.17 -5.70
C TRP A 66 15.12 8.76 -4.57
N GLN A 67 14.59 8.22 -3.48
CA GLN A 67 15.37 7.86 -2.28
C GLN A 67 16.09 6.50 -2.39
N ARG A 68 15.70 5.67 -3.35
CA ARG A 68 16.25 4.33 -3.58
C ARG A 68 17.57 4.37 -4.34
#